data_AF-A0A7C0XXB3-F1
#
_entry.id   AF-A0A7C0XXB3-F1
#
_cell.length_a   1.000
_cell.length_b   1.000
_cell.length_c   1.000
_cell.angle_alpha   90.00
_cell.angle_beta   90.00
_cell.angle_gamma   90.00
#
_symmetry.space_group_name_H-M   'P 1'
#
loop_
_entity.id
_entity.type
_entity.pdbx_description
1 polymer ?
#
loop_
_entity_poly.entity_id
_entity_poly.type
_entity_poly.pdbx_seq_one_letter_code
_entity_poly.pdbx_strand_id
1 'polypeptide(L)'
;MTQKTTRRVLAEFTYTPASVERGYTGQTLYVNLSDNSITAKPVSEEMKEKFTGGRGFGLWLLWQGVRDSTQWNDPENEIVISTGPCGGITQYPGAGKSLVVSISPLTNVVIDSNVGGHFGPLLKFAGWDALEIQGKAEQEVIVVIDGPAGKITIEEA
;
A
#
# COMPACT_ATOMS: atom_id res chain seq x y z
N MET A 1 5.94 31.23 -2.46
CA MET A 1 5.86 30.89 -3.90
C MET A 1 6.67 29.63 -4.12
N THR A 2 6.03 28.47 -3.98
CA THR A 2 6.71 27.17 -4.12
C THR A 2 6.76 26.85 -5.61
N GLN A 3 7.96 26.77 -6.19
CA GLN A 3 8.13 26.26 -7.55
C GLN A 3 7.52 24.86 -7.60
N LYS A 4 6.51 24.66 -8.45
CA LYS A 4 6.06 23.30 -8.81
C LYS A 4 7.15 22.71 -9.69
N THR A 5 8.06 21.95 -9.09
CA THR A 5 8.94 21.04 -9.84
C THR A 5 8.02 20.10 -10.60
N THR A 6 7.92 20.28 -11.91
CA THR A 6 7.04 19.44 -12.74
C THR A 6 7.82 18.17 -13.00
N ARG A 7 7.60 17.15 -12.16
CA ARG A 7 8.17 15.82 -12.36
C ARG A 7 7.55 15.16 -13.58
N ARG A 8 8.34 14.35 -14.29
CA ARG A 8 7.84 13.58 -15.43
C ARG A 8 6.99 12.42 -14.92
N VAL A 9 5.75 12.34 -15.37
CA VAL A 9 4.82 11.24 -15.05
C VAL A 9 5.11 10.06 -15.99
N LEU A 10 5.34 8.89 -15.41
CA LEU A 10 5.59 7.62 -16.10
C LEU A 10 4.31 6.80 -16.27
N ALA A 11 3.43 6.85 -15.28
CA ALA A 11 2.11 6.22 -15.31
C ALA A 11 1.12 7.01 -14.47
N GLU A 12 -0.16 6.93 -14.84
CA GLU A 12 -1.27 7.58 -14.13
C GLU A 12 -2.46 6.61 -14.06
N PHE A 13 -3.14 6.61 -12.92
CA PHE A 13 -4.36 5.86 -12.69
C PHE A 13 -5.38 6.74 -11.96
N THR A 14 -6.57 6.87 -12.54
CA THR A 14 -7.68 7.65 -11.97
C THR A 14 -8.72 6.68 -11.41
N TYR A 15 -9.25 7.00 -10.24
CA TYR A 15 -10.22 6.19 -9.52
C TYR A 15 -11.19 7.07 -8.73
N THR A 16 -12.29 6.46 -8.27
CA THR A 16 -13.19 7.11 -7.31
C THR A 16 -12.83 6.60 -5.91
N PRO A 17 -12.42 7.46 -4.96
CA PRO A 17 -12.13 7.03 -3.59
C PRO A 17 -13.32 6.31 -2.96
N ALA A 18 -13.10 5.09 -2.49
CA ALA A 18 -14.13 4.31 -1.81
C ALA A 18 -14.43 4.88 -0.42
N SER A 19 -15.70 4.87 -0.03
CA SER A 19 -16.12 5.20 1.34
C SER A 19 -15.75 4.09 2.31
N VAL A 20 -15.46 4.47 3.56
CA VAL A 20 -15.19 3.51 4.63
C VAL A 20 -16.51 2.96 5.18
N GLU A 21 -16.73 1.66 5.02
CA GLU A 21 -17.86 0.93 5.61
C GLU A 21 -17.36 -0.07 6.66
N ARG A 22 -17.84 0.09 7.91
CA ARG A 22 -17.46 -0.78 9.05
C ARG A 22 -15.94 -0.96 9.21
N GLY A 23 -15.17 0.09 8.88
CA GLY A 23 -13.71 0.12 9.00
C GLY A 23 -12.95 -0.27 7.73
N TYR A 24 -13.62 -0.69 6.65
CA TYR A 24 -12.97 -1.12 5.41
C TYR A 24 -13.37 -0.23 4.24
N THR A 25 -12.42 -0.01 3.33
CA THR A 25 -12.68 0.61 2.02
C THR A 25 -13.01 -0.44 0.96
N GLY A 26 -12.65 -1.71 1.21
CA GLY A 26 -13.01 -2.85 0.36
C GLY A 26 -12.07 -3.07 -0.81
N GLN A 27 -10.95 -2.35 -0.89
CA GLN A 27 -9.97 -2.47 -1.98
C GLN A 27 -8.54 -2.19 -1.52
N THR A 28 -7.58 -2.79 -2.20
CA THR A 28 -6.14 -2.53 -2.07
C THR A 28 -5.60 -1.90 -3.35
N LEU A 29 -4.58 -1.06 -3.21
CA LEU A 29 -3.86 -0.46 -4.31
C LEU A 29 -2.64 -1.31 -4.62
N TYR A 30 -2.54 -1.81 -5.85
CA TYR A 30 -1.36 -2.53 -6.33
C TYR A 30 -0.60 -1.70 -7.34
N VAL A 31 0.71 -1.53 -7.10
CA VAL A 31 1.65 -0.82 -7.96
C VAL A 31 2.80 -1.76 -8.29
N ASN A 32 3.03 -2.03 -9.57
CA ASN A 32 4.20 -2.75 -10.02
C ASN A 32 5.16 -1.80 -10.73
N LEU A 33 6.36 -1.65 -10.16
CA LEU A 33 7.37 -0.72 -10.65
C LEU A 33 8.15 -1.24 -11.86
N SER A 34 8.08 -2.55 -12.15
CA SER A 34 8.76 -3.13 -13.32
C SER A 34 8.06 -2.83 -14.63
N ASP A 35 6.74 -2.69 -14.62
CA ASP A 35 5.95 -2.34 -15.81
C ASP A 35 5.13 -1.04 -15.65
N ASN A 36 5.30 -0.35 -14.52
CA ASN A 36 4.56 0.84 -14.12
C ASN A 36 3.03 0.64 -14.07
N SER A 37 2.56 -0.59 -13.87
CA SER A 37 1.13 -0.85 -13.73
C SER A 37 0.61 -0.41 -12.37
N ILE A 38 -0.60 0.16 -12.38
CA ILE A 38 -1.33 0.61 -11.19
C ILE A 38 -2.74 0.04 -11.30
N THR A 39 -3.18 -0.74 -10.31
CA THR A 39 -4.50 -1.38 -10.33
C THR A 39 -5.13 -1.41 -8.93
N ALA A 40 -6.46 -1.47 -8.89
CA ALA A 40 -7.22 -1.76 -7.68
C ALA A 40 -7.49 -3.27 -7.60
N LYS A 41 -7.27 -3.88 -6.44
CA LYS A 41 -7.66 -5.26 -6.15
C LYS A 41 -8.75 -5.27 -5.07
N PRO A 42 -9.74 -6.17 -5.14
CA PRO A 42 -10.78 -6.25 -4.11
C PRO A 42 -10.24 -6.84 -2.81
N VAL A 43 -10.69 -6.32 -1.67
CA VAL A 43 -10.53 -6.99 -0.37
C VAL A 43 -11.65 -8.02 -0.24
N SER A 44 -11.29 -9.31 -0.27
CA SER A 44 -12.26 -10.40 -0.16
C SER A 44 -12.85 -10.51 1.25
N GLU A 45 -14.00 -11.18 1.39
CA GLU A 45 -14.57 -11.49 2.71
C GLU A 45 -13.63 -12.41 3.51
N GLU A 46 -12.95 -13.34 2.86
CA GLU A 46 -11.95 -14.19 3.51
C GLU A 46 -10.81 -13.36 4.14
N MET A 47 -10.35 -12.31 3.45
CA MET A 47 -9.36 -11.40 4.01
C MET A 47 -9.88 -10.78 5.31
N LYS A 48 -11.09 -10.22 5.28
CA LYS A 48 -11.70 -9.56 6.45
C LYS A 48 -11.89 -10.54 7.61
N GLU A 49 -12.46 -11.71 7.34
CA GLU A 49 -12.80 -12.70 8.36
C GLU A 49 -11.56 -13.34 9.00
N LYS A 50 -10.57 -13.74 8.20
CA LYS A 50 -9.41 -14.48 8.71
C LYS A 50 -8.26 -13.58 9.15
N PHE A 51 -8.11 -12.41 8.52
CA PHE A 51 -6.93 -11.57 8.69
C PHE A 51 -7.22 -10.19 9.26
N THR A 52 -8.49 -9.75 9.30
CA THR A 52 -8.98 -8.50 9.93
C THR A 52 -8.42 -7.18 9.37
N GLY A 53 -7.19 -7.11 8.90
CA GLY A 53 -6.53 -5.88 8.45
C GLY A 53 -5.10 -5.75 8.99
N GLY A 54 -4.46 -4.60 8.74
CA GLY A 54 -3.09 -4.33 9.20
C GLY A 54 -2.13 -5.47 8.84
N ARG A 55 -1.35 -5.95 9.81
CA ARG A 55 -0.38 -7.04 9.61
C ARG A 55 -0.99 -8.27 8.90
N GLY A 56 -2.24 -8.63 9.21
CA GLY A 56 -2.89 -9.77 8.59
C GLY A 56 -3.06 -9.60 7.08
N PHE A 57 -3.50 -8.42 6.63
CA PHE A 57 -3.58 -8.12 5.19
C PHE A 57 -2.19 -8.06 4.57
N GLY A 58 -1.23 -7.44 5.26
CA GLY A 58 0.17 -7.42 4.79
C GLY A 58 0.75 -8.82 4.54
N LEU A 59 0.52 -9.76 5.47
CA LEU A 59 0.98 -11.15 5.34
C LEU A 59 0.22 -11.91 4.25
N TRP A 60 -1.10 -11.73 4.16
CA TRP A 60 -1.91 -12.38 3.12
C TRP A 60 -1.48 -11.95 1.72
N LEU A 61 -1.31 -10.64 1.50
CA LEU A 61 -0.92 -10.09 0.20
C LEU A 61 0.50 -10.52 -0.17
N LEU A 62 1.45 -10.41 0.77
CA LEU A 62 2.81 -10.90 0.54
C LEU A 62 2.83 -12.39 0.20
N TRP A 63 2.04 -13.22 0.89
CA TRP A 63 1.91 -14.65 0.62
C TRP A 63 1.42 -14.94 -0.82
N GLN A 64 0.54 -14.11 -1.36
CA GLN A 64 0.06 -14.26 -2.75
C GLN A 64 1.08 -13.74 -3.78
N GLY A 65 1.92 -12.77 -3.39
CA GLY A 65 2.88 -12.11 -4.29
C GLY A 65 4.23 -12.83 -4.44
N VAL A 66 4.62 -13.66 -3.47
CA VAL A 66 5.95 -14.32 -3.43
C VAL A 66 5.87 -15.83 -3.63
N ARG A 67 7.03 -16.43 -3.90
CA ARG A 67 7.26 -17.88 -3.95
C ARG A 67 8.19 -18.29 -2.82
N ASP A 68 8.24 -19.59 -2.51
CA ASP A 68 9.16 -20.15 -1.49
C ASP A 68 10.63 -19.80 -1.74
N SER A 69 11.02 -19.60 -3.00
CA SER A 69 12.39 -19.25 -3.40
C SER A 69 12.67 -17.75 -3.41
N THR A 70 11.65 -16.88 -3.29
CA THR A 70 11.78 -15.43 -3.43
C THR A 70 12.70 -14.88 -2.34
N GLN A 71 13.72 -14.14 -2.76
CA GLN A 71 14.68 -13.46 -1.90
C GLN A 71 14.28 -12.00 -1.69
N TRP A 72 14.86 -11.34 -0.67
CA TRP A 72 14.54 -9.95 -0.31
C TRP A 72 14.69 -8.95 -1.46
N ASN A 73 15.61 -9.20 -2.39
CA ASN A 73 15.92 -8.31 -3.52
C ASN A 73 15.32 -8.81 -4.84
N ASP A 74 14.45 -9.81 -4.84
CA ASP A 74 13.79 -10.23 -6.07
C ASP A 74 12.64 -9.27 -6.38
N PRO A 75 12.32 -9.02 -7.67
CA PRO A 75 11.19 -8.15 -8.05
C PRO A 75 9.84 -8.68 -7.57
N GLU A 76 9.76 -9.97 -7.21
CA GLU A 76 8.56 -10.58 -6.64
C GLU A 76 8.32 -10.17 -5.18
N ASN A 77 9.37 -9.84 -4.43
CA ASN A 77 9.23 -9.43 -3.03
C ASN A 77 8.50 -8.09 -2.96
N GLU A 78 7.35 -8.10 -2.30
CA GLU A 78 6.52 -6.91 -2.17
C GLU A 78 6.84 -6.14 -0.89
N ILE A 79 6.67 -4.82 -0.95
CA ILE A 79 6.50 -3.98 0.23
C ILE A 79 5.01 -3.70 0.36
N VAL A 80 4.38 -4.28 1.39
CA VAL A 80 2.96 -4.09 1.64
C VAL A 80 2.76 -3.17 2.84
N ILE A 81 2.12 -2.02 2.62
CA ILE A 81 1.74 -1.09 3.67
C ILE A 81 0.23 -1.18 3.88
N SER A 82 -0.17 -1.53 5.10
CA SER A 82 -1.58 -1.79 5.41
C SER A 82 -1.97 -1.11 6.72
N THR A 83 -3.26 -0.82 6.85
CA THR A 83 -3.83 -0.31 8.10
C THR A 83 -4.95 -1.20 8.59
N GLY A 84 -5.20 -1.17 9.90
CA GLY A 84 -6.29 -1.94 10.50
C GLY A 84 -7.66 -1.31 10.22
N PRO A 85 -8.75 -2.01 10.54
CA PRO A 85 -10.11 -1.47 10.39
C PRO A 85 -10.37 -0.25 11.29
N CYS A 86 -9.64 -0.15 12.40
CA CYS A 86 -9.67 1.03 13.27
C CYS A 86 -8.80 2.18 12.76
N GLY A 87 -8.08 2.01 11.64
CA GLY A 87 -7.18 3.00 11.08
C GLY A 87 -7.90 4.32 10.79
N GLY A 88 -7.38 5.43 11.32
CA GLY A 88 -7.96 6.76 11.08
C GLY A 88 -9.20 7.10 11.91
N ILE A 89 -9.68 6.22 12.79
CA ILE A 89 -10.77 6.55 13.71
C ILE A 89 -10.26 7.48 14.81
N THR A 90 -10.64 8.75 14.74
CA THR A 90 -10.19 9.81 15.66
C THR A 90 -10.66 9.63 17.10
N GLN A 91 -11.72 8.85 17.35
CA GLN A 91 -12.24 8.55 18.68
C GLN A 91 -11.39 7.53 19.45
N TYR A 92 -10.52 6.77 18.77
CA TYR A 92 -9.64 5.79 19.40
C TYR A 92 -8.21 6.33 19.51
N PRO A 93 -7.66 6.48 20.73
CA PRO A 93 -6.26 6.83 20.91
C PRO A 93 -5.34 5.83 20.21
N GLY A 94 -4.37 6.33 19.43
CA GLY A 94 -3.37 5.49 18.76
C GLY A 94 -3.83 4.81 17.47
N ALA A 95 -4.99 5.18 16.91
CA ALA A 95 -5.53 4.64 15.65
C ALA A 95 -4.75 5.03 14.36
N GLY A 96 -3.64 5.76 14.48
CA GLY A 96 -2.82 6.22 13.36
C GLY A 96 -1.73 5.26 12.92
N LYS A 97 -1.95 3.95 13.01
CA LYS A 97 -0.89 2.95 12.72
C LYS A 97 -0.89 2.51 11.26
N SER A 98 0.32 2.29 10.76
CA SER A 98 0.63 1.67 9.47
C SER A 98 1.55 0.48 9.74
N LEU A 99 1.25 -0.66 9.13
CA LEU A 99 2.07 -1.86 9.19
C LEU A 99 2.74 -2.05 7.83
N VAL A 100 4.06 -2.22 7.83
CA VAL A 100 4.85 -2.50 6.63
C VAL A 100 5.32 -3.95 6.70
N VAL A 101 5.02 -4.75 5.69
CA VAL A 101 5.34 -6.18 5.61
C VAL A 101 6.15 -6.45 4.35
N SER A 102 7.23 -7.23 4.47
CA SER A 102 8.10 -7.65 3.34
C SER A 102 9.04 -8.77 3.78
N ILE A 103 9.83 -9.34 2.85
CA ILE A 103 10.99 -10.18 3.19
C ILE A 103 12.17 -9.27 3.57
N SER A 104 12.74 -9.50 4.75
CA SER A 104 13.81 -8.68 5.31
C SER A 104 15.15 -8.88 4.59
N PRO A 105 15.88 -7.81 4.21
CA PRO A 105 17.25 -7.92 3.71
C PRO A 105 18.26 -8.35 4.78
N LEU A 106 17.95 -8.16 6.06
CA LEU A 106 18.84 -8.50 7.17
C LEU A 106 18.75 -9.99 7.52
N THR A 107 17.54 -10.56 7.46
CA THR A 107 17.25 -11.89 8.01
C THR A 107 16.73 -12.87 6.98
N ASN A 108 16.42 -12.45 5.75
CA ASN A 108 15.82 -13.27 4.69
C ASN A 108 14.54 -14.01 5.10
N VAL A 109 13.80 -13.47 6.08
CA VAL A 109 12.50 -13.97 6.50
C VAL A 109 11.46 -12.86 6.41
N VAL A 110 10.18 -13.26 6.38
CA VAL A 110 9.06 -12.33 6.44
C VAL A 110 9.09 -11.55 7.74
N ILE A 111 8.99 -10.22 7.65
CA ILE A 111 8.92 -9.31 8.79
C ILE A 111 7.72 -8.39 8.68
N ASP A 112 7.34 -7.81 9.81
CA ASP A 112 6.48 -6.64 9.88
C ASP A 112 7.12 -5.52 10.70
N SER A 113 6.82 -4.28 10.35
CA SER A 113 7.25 -3.08 11.07
C SER A 113 6.04 -2.18 11.32
N ASN A 114 5.90 -1.68 12.55
CA ASN A 114 4.80 -0.82 12.96
C ASN A 114 5.27 0.63 13.09
N VAL A 115 4.58 1.54 12.42
CA VAL A 115 4.83 2.98 12.53
C VAL A 115 3.52 3.73 12.80
N GLY A 116 3.61 4.79 13.59
CA GLY A 116 2.50 5.72 13.80
C GLY A 116 2.53 6.90 12.83
N GLY A 117 1.53 7.77 12.93
CA GLY A 117 1.48 9.03 12.18
C GLY A 117 0.28 9.09 11.25
N HIS A 118 0.46 9.79 10.14
CA HIS A 118 -0.66 10.15 9.26
C HIS A 118 -0.80 9.25 8.02
N PHE A 119 0.24 8.48 7.65
CA PHE A 119 0.22 7.72 6.39
C PHE A 119 -0.94 6.71 6.32
N GLY A 120 -1.03 5.78 7.29
CA GLY A 120 -2.10 4.77 7.32
C GLY A 120 -3.52 5.35 7.28
N PRO A 121 -3.86 6.34 8.14
CA PRO A 121 -5.12 7.06 8.04
C PRO A 121 -5.36 7.72 6.68
N LEU A 122 -4.37 8.45 6.14
CA LEU A 122 -4.53 9.15 4.86
C LEU A 122 -4.68 8.18 3.69
N LEU A 123 -4.01 7.02 3.71
CA LEU A 123 -4.21 5.96 2.74
C LEU A 123 -5.65 5.41 2.80
N LYS A 124 -6.19 5.19 4.00
CA LYS A 124 -7.58 4.77 4.17
C LYS A 124 -8.57 5.84 3.71
N PHE A 125 -8.32 7.11 4.01
CA PHE A 125 -9.16 8.21 3.53
C PHE A 125 -9.06 8.43 2.02
N ALA A 126 -7.94 8.04 1.41
CA ALA A 126 -7.81 7.94 -0.04
C ALA A 126 -8.56 6.72 -0.63
N GLY A 127 -9.19 5.87 0.20
CA GLY A 127 -10.05 4.79 -0.26
C GLY A 127 -9.34 3.44 -0.41
N TRP A 128 -8.23 3.21 0.30
CA TRP A 128 -7.44 1.97 0.22
C TRP A 128 -7.19 1.33 1.59
N ASP A 129 -7.39 0.02 1.71
CA ASP A 129 -7.10 -0.74 2.94
C ASP A 129 -5.63 -1.18 3.04
N ALA A 130 -4.97 -1.33 1.89
CA ALA A 130 -3.55 -1.61 1.78
C ALA A 130 -2.98 -1.07 0.47
N LEU A 131 -1.67 -0.89 0.45
CA LEU A 131 -0.83 -0.57 -0.68
C LEU A 131 0.20 -1.69 -0.85
N GLU A 132 0.21 -2.32 -2.02
CA GLU A 132 1.20 -3.32 -2.45
C GLU A 132 2.14 -2.65 -3.46
N ILE A 133 3.44 -2.64 -3.17
CA ILE A 133 4.47 -2.19 -4.10
C ILE A 133 5.31 -3.40 -4.47
N GLN A 134 5.27 -3.79 -5.74
CA GLN A 134 6.04 -4.90 -6.30
C GLN A 134 6.98 -4.42 -7.41
N GLY A 135 7.94 -5.24 -7.80
CA GLY A 135 8.82 -4.99 -8.93
C GLY A 135 9.97 -4.04 -8.59
N LYS A 136 10.69 -3.65 -9.64
CA LYS A 136 11.81 -2.72 -9.59
C LYS A 136 11.70 -1.73 -10.71
N ALA A 137 11.72 -0.44 -10.38
CA ALA A 137 11.79 0.63 -11.35
C ALA A 137 13.17 0.64 -12.03
N GLU A 138 13.20 1.03 -13.31
CA GLU A 138 14.44 1.21 -14.07
C GLU A 138 15.27 2.43 -13.59
N GLN A 139 14.61 3.37 -12.89
CA GLN A 139 15.18 4.61 -12.38
C GLN A 139 14.51 5.01 -11.05
N GLU A 140 15.01 6.04 -10.37
CA GLU A 140 14.40 6.54 -9.14
C GLU A 140 13.02 7.14 -9.42
N VAL A 141 12.01 6.69 -8.68
CA VAL A 141 10.62 7.09 -8.86
C VAL A 141 9.92 7.38 -7.55
N ILE A 142 8.84 8.16 -7.63
CA ILE A 142 7.94 8.50 -6.54
C ILE A 142 6.53 8.05 -6.93
N VAL A 143 5.90 7.25 -6.08
CA VAL A 143 4.46 6.96 -6.17
C VAL A 143 3.71 8.04 -5.40
N VAL A 144 2.85 8.79 -6.08
CA VAL A 144 2.01 9.84 -5.48
C VAL A 144 0.58 9.35 -5.44
N ILE A 145 -0.05 9.41 -4.26
CA ILE A 145 -1.46 9.11 -4.06
C ILE A 145 -2.17 10.42 -3.71
N ASP A 146 -2.90 10.99 -4.65
CA ASP A 146 -3.78 12.14 -4.45
C ASP A 146 -5.21 11.65 -4.25
N GLY A 147 -5.55 11.36 -2.98
CA GLY A 147 -6.89 10.93 -2.57
C GLY A 147 -7.99 11.92 -2.98
N PRO A 148 -7.88 13.22 -2.65
CA PRO A 148 -8.88 14.22 -3.04
C PRO A 148 -9.12 14.33 -4.55
N ALA A 149 -8.08 14.18 -5.38
CA ALA A 149 -8.22 14.18 -6.83
C ALA A 149 -8.64 12.82 -7.41
N GLY A 150 -8.67 11.75 -6.60
CA GLY A 150 -8.92 10.39 -7.08
C GLY A 150 -7.84 9.93 -8.07
N LYS A 151 -6.57 10.26 -7.81
CA LYS A 151 -5.49 10.07 -8.77
C LYS A 151 -4.23 9.49 -8.15
N ILE A 152 -3.59 8.57 -8.87
CA ILE A 152 -2.30 7.98 -8.50
C ILE A 152 -1.35 8.15 -9.68
N THR A 153 -0.12 8.57 -9.41
CA THR A 153 0.95 8.72 -10.42
C THR A 153 2.23 8.03 -9.99
N ILE A 154 2.99 7.52 -10.96
CA ILE A 154 4.40 7.17 -10.80
C ILE A 154 5.19 8.27 -11.50
N GLU A 155 6.09 8.93 -10.79
CA GLU A 155 6.83 10.10 -11.26
C GLU A 155 8.34 9.88 -11.13
N GLU A 156 9.15 10.42 -12.03
CA GLU A 156 10.61 10.48 -11.84
C GLU A 156 10.97 11.32 -10.61
N ALA A 157 11.90 10.84 -9.77
CA ALA A 157 12.22 11.42 -8.46
C ALA A 157 12.98 12.76 -8.53
#